data_AF-A0A264VVL1-F1
#
_entry.id   AF-A0A264VVL1-F1
#
_cell.length_a   1.000
_cell.length_b   1.000
_cell.length_c   1.000
_cell.angle_alpha   90.00
_cell.angle_beta   90.00
_cell.angle_gamma   90.00
#
_symmetry.space_group_name_H-M   'P 1'
#
loop_
_entity.id
_entity.type
_entity.pdbx_description
1 polymer ?
#
loop_
_entity_poly.entity_id
_entity_poly.type
_entity_poly.pdbx_seq_one_letter_code
_entity_poly.pdbx_strand_id
1 'polypeptide(L)'
;MFNISELINDSPIDSILLFVITFILLVISAYVGKYIFKRKSAHEEATDDEAKIILGAILSLLGLLIGFVLSISINGYNNRQQTEENEAIAIGTAYQRAQLLSTDDRGKASQLIQQYLEARIEFFKSGISDENNQWRMTSLEKQSQLWEIAVKEASQTPNPIVASVLSAFSDLYLSQQKTMASWRHQIPNATWFLLIFFAICSNILIGYNIRGTKGKNWLILILPSLTTLALFMIAEIDVPGEGMIHVTPDDLILLQEFLFRDGAWLGK
;
A
#
# COMPACT_ATOMS: atom_id res chain seq x y z
N MET A 1 -22.38 8.34 -0.55
CA MET A 1 -21.40 8.33 -1.66
C MET A 1 -20.93 6.90 -1.79
N PHE A 2 -21.21 6.22 -2.90
CA PHE A 2 -20.81 4.82 -3.09
C PHE A 2 -19.27 4.78 -3.15
N ASN A 3 -18.63 4.20 -2.14
CA ASN A 3 -17.19 4.13 -2.04
C ASN A 3 -16.74 2.88 -2.81
N ILE A 4 -16.27 3.05 -4.05
CA ILE A 4 -15.80 1.91 -4.86
C ILE A 4 -14.64 1.20 -4.13
N SER A 5 -13.89 1.91 -3.28
CA SER A 5 -12.84 1.35 -2.41
C SER A 5 -13.35 0.40 -1.32
N GLU A 6 -14.60 0.51 -0.87
CA GLU A 6 -15.19 -0.41 0.12
C GLU A 6 -15.68 -1.71 -0.51
N LEU A 7 -16.00 -1.72 -1.82
CA LEU A 7 -16.27 -2.95 -2.55
C LEU A 7 -14.96 -3.71 -2.91
N ILE A 8 -13.80 -3.12 -2.60
CA ILE A 8 -12.48 -3.57 -3.06
C ILE A 8 -11.68 -4.32 -1.99
N ASN A 9 -11.99 -4.23 -0.70
CA ASN A 9 -11.07 -4.72 0.34
C ASN A 9 -11.77 -5.38 1.53
N ASP A 10 -11.66 -6.71 1.63
CA ASP A 10 -11.56 -7.45 2.90
C ASP A 10 -10.68 -8.73 2.79
N SER A 11 -10.10 -9.06 1.62
CA SER A 11 -9.27 -10.26 1.42
C SER A 11 -8.50 -10.28 0.08
N PRO A 12 -7.45 -11.10 -0.08
CA PRO A 12 -6.82 -11.38 -1.38
C PRO A 12 -7.79 -11.95 -2.44
N ILE A 13 -8.98 -12.40 -2.03
CA ILE A 13 -10.06 -12.82 -2.92
C ILE A 13 -10.65 -11.60 -3.65
N ASP A 14 -10.65 -10.42 -3.02
CA ASP A 14 -11.23 -9.19 -3.57
C ASP A 14 -10.36 -8.56 -4.66
N SER A 15 -9.03 -8.62 -4.52
CA SER A 15 -8.10 -8.22 -5.61
C SER A 15 -8.27 -9.08 -6.87
N ILE A 16 -8.43 -10.40 -6.71
CA ILE A 16 -8.67 -11.31 -7.83
C ILE A 16 -10.06 -11.05 -8.44
N LEU A 17 -11.06 -10.80 -7.60
CA LEU A 17 -12.40 -10.47 -8.05
C LEU A 17 -12.42 -9.14 -8.84
N LEU A 18 -11.69 -8.12 -8.38
CA LEU A 18 -11.49 -6.86 -9.10
C LEU A 18 -10.81 -7.08 -10.46
N PHE A 19 -9.77 -7.91 -10.51
CA PHE A 19 -9.12 -8.30 -11.76
C PHE A 19 -10.11 -8.94 -12.73
N VAL A 20 -10.89 -9.91 -12.26
CA VAL A 20 -11.87 -10.63 -13.09
C VAL A 20 -12.98 -9.70 -13.58
N ILE A 21 -13.54 -8.85 -12.72
CA ILE A 21 -14.59 -7.88 -13.08
C ILE A 21 -14.06 -6.89 -14.12
N THR A 22 -12.88 -6.31 -13.87
CA THR A 22 -12.26 -5.35 -14.78
C THR A 22 -11.96 -6.00 -16.12
N PHE A 23 -11.43 -7.22 -16.13
CA PHE A 23 -11.18 -7.98 -17.35
C PHE A 23 -12.47 -8.21 -18.14
N ILE A 24 -13.52 -8.72 -17.51
CA ILE A 24 -14.81 -8.95 -18.14
C ILE A 24 -15.39 -7.65 -18.70
N LEU A 25 -15.33 -6.55 -17.94
CA LEU A 25 -15.80 -5.24 -18.36
C LEU A 25 -15.07 -4.75 -19.64
N LEU A 26 -13.75 -4.86 -19.68
CA LEU A 26 -12.95 -4.43 -20.83
C LEU A 26 -13.15 -5.33 -22.04
N VAL A 27 -13.30 -6.65 -21.83
CA VAL A 27 -13.66 -7.60 -22.89
C VAL A 27 -15.03 -7.28 -23.47
N ILE A 28 -16.05 -7.06 -22.62
CA ILE A 28 -17.39 -6.65 -23.06
C ILE A 28 -17.30 -5.35 -23.86
N SER A 29 -16.56 -4.35 -23.37
CA SER A 29 -16.35 -3.07 -24.05
C SER A 29 -15.79 -3.26 -25.46
N ALA A 30 -14.80 -4.14 -25.62
CA ALA A 30 -14.23 -4.44 -26.92
C ALA A 30 -15.22 -5.16 -27.85
N TYR A 31 -15.97 -6.13 -27.35
CA TYR A 31 -17.00 -6.81 -28.15
C TYR A 31 -18.16 -5.89 -28.52
N VAL A 32 -18.58 -4.99 -27.63
CA VAL A 32 -19.58 -3.95 -27.89
C VAL A 32 -19.12 -3.08 -29.07
N GLY A 33 -17.87 -2.60 -29.04
CA GLY A 33 -17.28 -1.86 -30.17
C GLY A 33 -17.27 -2.65 -31.48
N LYS A 34 -17.01 -3.95 -31.43
CA LYS A 34 -17.02 -4.81 -32.62
C LYS A 34 -18.43 -5.02 -33.20
N TYR A 35 -19.42 -5.30 -32.34
CA TYR A 35 -20.75 -5.72 -32.79
C TYR A 35 -21.68 -4.57 -33.12
N ILE A 36 -21.67 -3.47 -32.34
CA ILE A 36 -22.53 -2.31 -32.60
C ILE A 36 -22.19 -1.68 -33.95
N PHE A 37 -20.90 -1.59 -34.28
CA PHE A 37 -20.43 -0.94 -35.49
C PHE A 37 -20.27 -1.89 -36.69
N LYS A 38 -20.57 -3.19 -36.52
CA LYS A 38 -20.52 -4.20 -37.59
C LYS A 38 -21.42 -3.86 -38.78
N ARG A 39 -22.57 -3.21 -38.55
CA ARG A 39 -23.52 -2.81 -39.60
C ARG A 39 -23.08 -1.57 -40.40
N LYS A 40 -22.21 -0.72 -39.83
CA LYS A 40 -21.61 0.45 -40.53
C LYS A 40 -20.41 0.09 -41.40
N SER A 41 -19.99 -1.18 -41.43
CA SER A 41 -18.78 -1.69 -42.08
C SER A 41 -18.82 -1.66 -43.62
N ALA A 42 -19.88 -1.13 -44.24
CA ALA A 42 -20.03 -1.30 -45.68
C ALA A 42 -19.09 -0.40 -46.51
N HIS A 43 -18.83 0.88 -46.20
CA HIS A 43 -18.27 1.79 -47.23
C HIS A 43 -17.51 3.07 -46.74
N GLU A 44 -16.82 3.10 -45.59
CA GLU A 44 -16.18 4.36 -45.09
C GLU A 44 -14.71 4.19 -44.65
N GLU A 45 -13.77 4.06 -45.61
CA GLU A 45 -12.33 3.97 -45.32
C GLU A 45 -11.76 5.21 -44.59
N ALA A 46 -12.23 6.42 -44.95
CA ALA A 46 -11.78 7.66 -44.31
C ALA A 46 -12.13 7.72 -42.81
N THR A 47 -13.31 7.22 -42.43
CA THR A 47 -13.77 7.15 -41.03
C THR A 47 -12.98 6.12 -40.22
N ASP A 48 -12.42 5.09 -40.88
CA ASP A 48 -11.54 4.12 -40.22
C ASP A 48 -10.16 4.68 -39.91
N ASP A 49 -9.59 5.49 -40.79
CA ASP A 49 -8.30 6.13 -40.54
C ASP A 49 -8.39 7.19 -39.43
N GLU A 50 -9.46 7.99 -39.39
CA GLU A 50 -9.74 8.89 -38.28
C GLU A 50 -9.85 8.13 -36.94
N ALA A 51 -10.57 7.00 -36.92
CA ALA A 51 -10.72 6.18 -35.72
C ALA A 51 -9.39 5.58 -35.24
N LYS A 52 -8.48 5.20 -36.15
CA LYS A 52 -7.12 4.73 -35.78
C LYS A 52 -6.29 5.85 -35.16
N ILE A 53 -6.36 7.06 -35.70
CA ILE A 53 -5.65 8.23 -35.16
C ILE A 53 -6.15 8.54 -33.73
N ILE A 54 -7.47 8.58 -33.55
CA ILE A 54 -8.09 8.83 -32.24
C ILE A 54 -7.72 7.70 -31.26
N LEU A 55 -7.79 6.44 -31.68
CA LEU A 55 -7.39 5.30 -30.85
C LEU A 55 -5.93 5.43 -30.40
N GLY A 56 -5.01 5.78 -31.31
CA GLY A 56 -3.61 6.01 -30.99
C GLY A 56 -3.42 7.11 -29.94
N ALA A 57 -4.14 8.23 -30.06
CA ALA A 57 -4.09 9.32 -29.09
C ALA A 57 -4.61 8.88 -27.70
N ILE A 58 -5.75 8.19 -27.65
CA ILE A 58 -6.34 7.71 -26.38
C ILE A 58 -5.43 6.66 -25.73
N LEU A 59 -4.85 5.72 -26.51
CA LEU A 59 -3.91 4.73 -25.98
C LEU A 59 -2.63 5.36 -25.44
N SER A 60 -2.09 6.38 -26.12
CA SER A 60 -0.93 7.13 -25.62
C SER A 60 -1.24 7.83 -24.30
N LEU A 61 -2.41 8.47 -24.18
CA LEU A 61 -2.86 9.08 -22.93
C LEU A 61 -3.11 8.06 -21.83
N LEU A 62 -3.76 6.92 -22.14
CA LEU A 62 -3.98 5.84 -21.19
C LEU A 62 -2.64 5.27 -20.68
N GLY A 63 -1.67 5.03 -21.57
CA GLY A 63 -0.34 4.57 -21.19
C GLY A 63 0.39 5.56 -20.29
N LEU A 64 0.30 6.86 -20.59
CA LEU A 64 0.87 7.93 -19.77
C LEU A 64 0.21 7.99 -18.38
N LEU A 65 -1.13 7.90 -18.32
CA LEU A 65 -1.88 7.87 -17.06
C LEU A 65 -1.50 6.65 -16.21
N ILE A 66 -1.44 5.46 -16.81
CA ILE A 66 -0.98 4.24 -16.13
C ILE A 66 0.42 4.45 -15.54
N GLY A 67 1.36 5.01 -16.31
CA GLY A 67 2.71 5.28 -15.84
C GLY A 67 2.77 6.23 -14.64
N PHE A 68 2.01 7.34 -14.69
CA PHE A 68 1.95 8.28 -13.56
C PHE A 68 1.29 7.67 -12.32
N VAL A 69 0.21 6.91 -12.49
CA VAL A 69 -0.50 6.30 -11.36
C VAL A 69 0.33 5.16 -10.74
N LEU A 70 1.02 4.37 -11.55
CA LEU A 70 1.98 3.38 -11.05
C LEU A 70 3.10 4.03 -10.23
N SER A 71 3.62 5.18 -10.68
CA SER A 71 4.63 5.95 -9.92
C SER A 71 4.09 6.44 -8.58
N ILE A 72 2.86 6.94 -8.52
CA ILE A 72 2.20 7.32 -7.25
C ILE A 72 2.09 6.11 -6.32
N SER A 73 1.67 4.96 -6.84
CA SER A 73 1.53 3.72 -6.08
C SER A 73 2.87 3.28 -5.48
N ILE A 74 3.94 3.26 -6.29
CA ILE A 74 5.30 2.89 -5.87
C ILE A 74 5.82 3.84 -4.81
N ASN A 75 5.66 5.16 -4.99
CA ASN A 75 6.05 6.13 -3.96
C ASN A 75 5.32 5.85 -2.64
N GLY A 76 4.08 5.39 -2.74
CA GLY A 76 3.31 5.03 -1.58
C GLY A 76 3.79 3.81 -0.83
N TYR A 77 4.11 2.76 -1.58
CA TYR A 77 4.77 1.58 -1.07
C TYR A 77 6.11 1.92 -0.39
N ASN A 78 6.96 2.70 -1.06
CA ASN A 78 8.27 3.14 -0.53
C ASN A 78 8.11 3.95 0.77
N ASN A 79 7.11 4.84 0.85
CA ASN A 79 6.83 5.59 2.06
C ASN A 79 6.41 4.68 3.23
N ARG A 80 5.65 3.60 2.96
CA ARG A 80 5.28 2.61 3.98
C ARG A 80 6.50 1.83 4.46
N GLN A 81 7.38 1.39 3.56
CA GLN A 81 8.66 0.77 3.93
C GLN A 81 9.51 1.70 4.80
N GLN A 82 9.66 2.95 4.37
CA GLN A 82 10.42 3.95 5.13
C GLN A 82 9.83 4.20 6.52
N THR A 83 8.50 4.16 6.68
CA THR A 83 7.89 4.29 8.02
C THR A 83 8.14 3.08 8.92
N GLU A 84 8.22 1.87 8.37
CA GLU A 84 8.56 0.66 9.12
C GLU A 84 10.04 0.68 9.58
N GLU A 85 10.96 1.01 8.67
CA GLU A 85 12.37 1.24 8.98
C GLU A 85 12.54 2.28 10.11
N ASN A 86 11.81 3.40 10.02
CA ASN A 86 11.84 4.45 11.05
C ASN A 86 11.32 3.97 12.41
N GLU A 87 10.34 3.07 12.45
CA GLU A 87 9.90 2.45 13.71
C GLU A 87 11.01 1.58 14.30
N ALA A 88 11.69 0.76 13.49
CA ALA A 88 12.81 -0.05 13.97
C ALA A 88 13.94 0.82 14.54
N ILE A 89 14.31 1.91 13.86
CA ILE A 89 15.31 2.87 14.34
C ILE A 89 14.88 3.53 15.66
N ALA A 90 13.62 3.96 15.77
CA ALA A 90 13.09 4.58 16.98
C ALA A 90 13.10 3.59 18.16
N ILE A 91 12.70 2.34 17.94
CA ILE A 91 12.71 1.27 18.95
C ILE A 91 14.14 0.96 19.40
N GLY A 92 15.08 0.80 18.48
CA GLY A 92 16.49 0.58 18.81
C GLY A 92 17.07 1.72 19.64
N THR A 93 16.74 2.97 19.28
CA THR A 93 17.16 4.16 20.03
C THR A 93 16.54 4.20 21.42
N ALA A 94 15.24 3.90 21.54
CA ALA A 94 14.54 3.82 22.82
C ALA A 94 15.15 2.75 23.73
N TYR A 95 15.49 1.57 23.19
CA TYR A 95 16.13 0.49 23.93
C TYR A 95 17.51 0.89 24.47
N GLN A 96 18.33 1.53 23.64
CA GLN A 96 19.65 2.04 24.05
C GLN A 96 19.51 3.09 25.15
N ARG A 97 18.61 4.06 24.99
CA ARG A 97 18.43 5.13 25.98
C ARG A 97 17.77 4.62 27.26
N ALA A 98 16.93 3.60 27.21
CA ALA A 98 16.39 2.95 28.41
C ALA A 98 17.48 2.40 29.34
N GLN A 99 18.68 2.09 28.82
CA GLN A 99 19.82 1.67 29.66
C GLN A 99 20.36 2.79 30.57
N LEU A 100 20.00 4.05 30.31
CA LEU A 100 20.38 5.20 31.13
C LEU A 100 19.49 5.38 32.37
N LEU A 101 18.38 4.65 32.45
CA LEU A 101 17.47 4.65 33.60
C LEU A 101 18.12 3.99 34.83
N SER A 102 17.52 4.23 36.00
CA SER A 102 17.87 3.51 37.23
C SER A 102 17.74 2.00 37.04
N THR A 103 18.47 1.21 37.83
CA THR A 103 18.52 -0.25 37.69
C THR A 103 17.13 -0.89 37.73
N ASP A 104 16.23 -0.38 38.59
CA ASP A 104 14.86 -0.89 38.75
C ASP A 104 13.97 -0.58 37.53
N ASP A 105 14.08 0.63 36.99
CA ASP A 105 13.23 1.08 35.89
C ASP A 105 13.80 0.66 34.51
N ARG A 106 15.11 0.44 34.39
CA ARG A 106 15.77 -0.12 33.20
C ARG A 106 15.19 -1.47 32.80
N GLY A 107 15.10 -2.41 33.74
CA GLY A 107 14.60 -3.76 33.45
C GLY A 107 13.15 -3.76 32.97
N LYS A 108 12.31 -2.94 33.61
CA LYS A 108 10.90 -2.76 33.22
C LYS A 108 10.79 -2.10 31.84
N ALA A 109 11.55 -1.06 31.58
CA ALA A 109 11.55 -0.37 30.29
C ALA A 109 11.98 -1.31 29.16
N SER A 110 13.05 -2.11 29.36
CA SER A 110 13.47 -3.12 28.37
C SER A 110 12.36 -4.12 28.05
N GLN A 111 11.64 -4.62 29.06
CA GLN A 111 10.52 -5.55 28.85
C GLN A 111 9.34 -4.90 28.12
N LEU A 112 9.01 -3.64 28.44
CA LEU A 112 7.96 -2.90 27.75
C LEU A 112 8.31 -2.60 26.30
N ILE A 113 9.58 -2.29 26.01
CA ILE A 113 10.06 -2.09 24.64
C ILE A 113 9.99 -3.40 23.84
N GLN A 114 10.31 -4.54 24.45
CA GLN A 114 10.15 -5.84 23.81
C GLN A 114 8.67 -6.12 23.46
N GLN A 115 7.75 -5.92 24.41
CA GLN A 115 6.32 -6.10 24.18
C GLN A 115 5.77 -5.10 23.14
N TYR A 116 6.28 -3.87 23.14
CA TYR A 116 5.97 -2.87 22.12
C TYR A 116 6.40 -3.37 20.73
N LEU A 117 7.65 -3.81 20.59
CA LEU A 117 8.19 -4.34 19.34
C LEU A 117 7.39 -5.54 18.82
N GLU A 118 7.06 -6.49 19.70
CA GLU A 118 6.21 -7.64 19.36
C GLU A 118 4.84 -7.19 18.85
N ALA A 119 4.19 -6.25 19.53
CA ALA A 119 2.90 -5.71 19.09
C ALA A 119 2.99 -4.98 17.73
N ARG A 120 4.11 -4.30 17.44
CA ARG A 120 4.32 -3.67 16.12
C ARG A 120 4.55 -4.71 15.03
N ILE A 121 5.34 -5.77 15.28
CA ILE A 121 5.53 -6.86 14.33
C ILE A 121 4.18 -7.52 13.98
N GLU A 122 3.36 -7.84 14.98
CA GLU A 122 2.05 -8.46 14.74
C GLU A 122 1.07 -7.49 14.05
N PHE A 123 1.14 -6.19 14.32
CA PHE A 123 0.38 -5.18 13.56
C PHE A 123 0.67 -5.24 12.05
N PHE A 124 1.95 -5.33 11.64
CA PHE A 124 2.30 -5.40 10.22
C PHE A 124 1.90 -6.75 9.59
N LYS A 125 1.97 -7.85 10.34
CA LYS A 125 1.52 -9.18 9.86
C LYS A 125 0.00 -9.27 9.70
N SER A 126 -0.76 -8.56 10.52
CA SER A 126 -2.22 -8.67 10.58
C SER A 126 -2.96 -7.90 9.47
N GLY A 127 -2.26 -7.08 8.67
CA GLY A 127 -2.86 -6.30 7.58
C GLY A 127 -3.96 -5.34 8.04
N ILE A 128 -5.07 -5.16 7.30
CA ILE A 128 -6.18 -4.25 7.67
C ILE A 128 -7.27 -4.97 8.52
N SER A 129 -6.97 -6.12 9.12
CA SER A 129 -7.95 -6.84 9.94
C SER A 129 -8.32 -6.11 11.24
N ASP A 130 -9.45 -6.47 11.86
CA ASP A 130 -9.81 -6.00 13.21
C ASP A 130 -8.72 -6.31 14.27
N GLU A 131 -7.92 -7.35 14.05
CA GLU A 131 -6.77 -7.72 14.90
C GLU A 131 -5.68 -6.64 14.86
N ASN A 132 -5.52 -5.94 13.73
CA ASN A 132 -4.60 -4.81 13.60
C ASN A 132 -4.88 -3.72 14.64
N ASN A 133 -6.17 -3.38 14.86
CA ASN A 133 -6.55 -2.38 15.86
C ASN A 133 -6.19 -2.83 17.29
N GLN A 134 -6.27 -4.13 17.59
CA GLN A 134 -5.89 -4.65 18.90
C GLN A 134 -4.38 -4.53 19.15
N TRP A 135 -3.56 -4.89 18.15
CA TRP A 135 -2.11 -4.74 18.22
C TRP A 135 -1.68 -3.28 18.32
N ARG A 136 -2.35 -2.39 17.59
CA ARG A 136 -2.16 -0.94 17.70
C ARG A 136 -2.47 -0.42 19.11
N MET A 137 -3.57 -0.86 19.72
CA MET A 137 -3.93 -0.45 21.08
C MET A 137 -2.93 -0.98 22.10
N THR A 138 -2.48 -2.22 21.93
CA THR A 138 -1.44 -2.84 22.77
C THR A 138 -0.14 -2.03 22.70
N SER A 139 0.32 -1.63 21.51
CA SER A 139 1.56 -0.85 21.39
C SER A 139 1.43 0.54 22.05
N LEU A 140 0.28 1.21 21.89
CA LEU A 140 0.02 2.50 22.56
C LEU A 140 0.00 2.36 24.10
N GLU A 141 -0.52 1.25 24.63
CA GLU A 141 -0.49 0.98 26.06
C GLU A 141 0.94 0.86 26.59
N LYS A 142 1.81 0.07 25.92
CA LYS A 142 3.21 -0.09 26.32
C LYS A 142 3.98 1.22 26.24
N GLN A 143 3.69 2.02 25.22
CA GLN A 143 4.24 3.35 25.10
C GLN A 143 3.82 4.27 26.26
N SER A 144 2.55 4.26 26.66
CA SER A 144 2.09 5.05 27.80
C SER A 144 2.83 4.68 29.08
N GLN A 145 3.03 3.38 29.31
CA GLN A 145 3.79 2.88 30.47
C GLN A 145 5.27 3.30 30.42
N LEU A 146 5.91 3.27 29.25
CA LEU A 146 7.27 3.78 29.06
C LEU A 146 7.36 5.27 29.37
N TRP A 147 6.39 6.06 28.88
CA TRP A 147 6.32 7.49 29.15
C TRP A 147 6.21 7.79 30.64
N GLU A 148 5.35 7.06 31.37
CA GLU A 148 5.20 7.20 32.83
C GLU A 148 6.51 6.92 33.58
N ILE A 149 7.26 5.89 33.19
CA ILE A 149 8.59 5.60 33.75
C ILE A 149 9.54 6.78 33.53
N ALA A 150 9.63 7.31 32.31
CA ALA A 150 10.51 8.42 32.00
C ALA A 150 10.11 9.72 32.73
N VAL A 151 8.81 10.01 32.86
CA VAL A 151 8.32 11.19 33.60
C VAL A 151 8.61 11.09 35.09
N LYS A 152 8.43 9.89 35.68
CA LYS A 152 8.78 9.64 37.08
C LYS A 152 10.27 9.90 37.34
N GLU A 153 11.14 9.34 36.51
CA GLU A 153 12.60 9.53 36.60
C GLU A 153 12.99 11.00 36.38
N ALA A 154 12.37 11.68 35.42
CA ALA A 154 12.62 13.09 35.14
C ALA A 154 12.21 14.00 36.30
N SER A 155 11.12 13.64 36.99
CA SER A 155 10.63 14.38 38.16
C SER A 155 11.55 14.20 39.37
N GLN A 156 12.17 13.03 39.52
CA GLN A 156 13.10 12.73 40.61
C GLN A 156 14.49 13.31 40.36
N THR A 157 14.99 13.21 39.13
CA THR A 157 16.32 13.71 38.74
C THR A 157 16.30 14.45 37.40
N PRO A 158 15.87 15.73 37.39
CA PRO A 158 15.84 16.52 36.15
C PRO A 158 17.26 16.76 35.62
N ASN A 159 17.64 16.06 34.55
CA ASN A 159 18.95 16.21 33.92
C ASN A 159 18.90 15.90 32.41
N PRO A 160 19.92 16.30 31.62
CA PRO A 160 19.95 16.07 30.17
C PRO A 160 19.92 14.58 29.75
N ILE A 161 20.41 13.68 30.60
CA ILE A 161 20.42 12.23 30.33
C ILE A 161 18.98 11.71 30.34
N VAL A 162 18.19 12.05 31.36
CA VAL A 162 16.77 11.65 31.44
C VAL A 162 15.93 12.34 30.37
N ALA A 163 16.22 13.60 30.04
CA ALA A 163 15.57 14.29 28.92
C ALA A 163 15.78 13.56 27.58
N SER A 164 16.95 12.94 27.38
CA SER A 164 17.21 12.13 26.19
C SER A 164 16.34 10.86 26.14
N VAL A 165 16.04 10.23 27.28
CA VAL A 165 15.15 9.07 27.37
C VAL A 165 13.72 9.49 27.04
N LEU A 166 13.26 10.60 27.61
CA LEU A 166 11.93 11.16 27.35
C LEU A 166 11.73 11.45 25.85
N SER A 167 12.74 12.03 25.20
CA SER A 167 12.73 12.25 23.75
C SER A 167 12.58 10.94 22.97
N ALA A 168 13.36 9.91 23.30
CA ALA A 168 13.28 8.65 22.57
C ALA A 168 11.94 7.94 22.76
N PHE A 169 11.33 8.02 23.95
CA PHE A 169 9.99 7.45 24.17
C PHE A 169 8.89 8.26 23.46
N SER A 170 9.08 9.57 23.28
CA SER A 170 8.23 10.38 22.39
C SER A 170 8.40 9.99 20.92
N ASP A 171 9.62 9.66 20.48
CA ASP A 171 9.90 9.27 19.10
C ASP A 171 9.25 7.92 18.72
N LEU A 172 9.03 7.02 19.69
CA LEU A 172 8.17 5.84 19.48
C LEU A 172 6.75 6.23 19.05
N TYR A 173 6.21 7.34 19.58
CA TYR A 173 4.82 7.74 19.31
C TYR A 173 4.76 8.34 17.92
N LEU A 174 5.72 9.22 17.65
CA LEU A 174 5.83 9.90 16.37
C LEU A 174 6.06 8.91 15.22
N SER A 175 6.92 7.91 15.41
CA SER A 175 7.15 6.86 14.40
C SER A 175 5.88 6.03 14.15
N GLN A 176 5.19 5.55 15.20
CA GLN A 176 3.93 4.83 15.04
C GLN A 176 2.85 5.69 14.34
N GLN A 177 2.73 6.98 14.67
CA GLN A 177 1.77 7.88 14.02
C GLN A 177 2.08 8.11 12.54
N LYS A 178 3.38 8.19 12.17
CA LYS A 178 3.78 8.29 10.76
C LYS A 178 3.38 7.03 9.99
N THR A 179 3.55 5.84 10.56
CA THR A 179 3.06 4.59 9.98
C THR A 179 1.54 4.63 9.81
N MET A 180 0.78 5.04 10.82
CA MET A 180 -0.68 5.16 10.69
C MET A 180 -1.09 6.18 9.61
N ALA A 181 -0.31 7.23 9.40
CA ALA A 181 -0.57 8.22 8.35
C ALA A 181 -0.24 7.70 6.94
N SER A 182 0.77 6.82 6.80
CA SER A 182 1.15 6.19 5.52
C SER A 182 0.23 5.04 5.11
N TRP A 183 -0.51 4.46 6.07
CA TRP A 183 -1.51 3.40 5.89
C TRP A 183 -2.86 3.92 5.36
N ARG A 184 -2.81 4.65 4.24
CA ARG A 184 -3.97 5.13 3.50
C ARG A 184 -3.78 4.86 2.01
N HIS A 185 -4.89 4.76 1.29
CA HIS A 185 -4.88 4.77 -0.18
C HIS A 185 -4.32 6.09 -0.69
N GLN A 186 -3.46 6.04 -1.69
CA GLN A 186 -2.80 7.23 -2.24
C GLN A 186 -3.45 7.69 -3.52
N ILE A 187 -4.06 6.77 -4.27
CA ILE A 187 -4.78 7.09 -5.50
C ILE A 187 -6.19 7.58 -5.18
N PRO A 188 -6.55 8.83 -5.52
CA PRO A 188 -7.92 9.31 -5.36
C PRO A 188 -8.90 8.56 -6.28
N ASN A 189 -10.15 8.38 -5.82
CA ASN A 189 -11.20 7.72 -6.61
C ASN A 189 -11.40 8.34 -8.01
N ALA A 190 -11.23 9.66 -8.15
CA ALA A 190 -11.31 10.35 -9.44
C ALA A 190 -10.30 9.82 -10.48
N THR A 191 -9.10 9.45 -10.03
CA THR A 191 -8.05 8.89 -10.89
C THR A 191 -8.41 7.49 -11.38
N TRP A 192 -9.01 6.66 -10.52
CA TRP A 192 -9.55 5.36 -10.90
C TRP A 192 -10.66 5.48 -11.95
N PHE A 193 -11.60 6.41 -11.76
CA PHE A 193 -12.63 6.68 -12.77
C PHE A 193 -12.04 7.09 -14.12
N LEU A 194 -11.01 7.95 -14.11
CA LEU A 194 -10.33 8.39 -15.32
C LEU A 194 -9.66 7.20 -16.06
N LEU A 195 -8.92 6.36 -15.33
CA LEU A 195 -8.27 5.18 -15.90
C LEU A 195 -9.28 4.20 -16.51
N ILE A 196 -10.35 3.88 -15.80
CA ILE A 196 -11.41 2.98 -16.27
C ILE A 196 -12.11 3.58 -17.50
N PHE A 197 -12.40 4.88 -17.48
CA PHE A 197 -13.02 5.57 -18.61
C PHE A 197 -12.16 5.49 -19.88
N PHE A 198 -10.87 5.83 -19.79
CA PHE A 198 -9.95 5.72 -20.91
C PHE A 198 -9.80 4.27 -21.37
N ALA A 199 -9.70 3.31 -20.46
CA ALA A 199 -9.63 1.89 -20.77
C ALA A 199 -10.86 1.40 -21.53
N ILE A 200 -12.08 1.75 -21.09
CA ILE A 200 -13.33 1.40 -21.78
C ILE A 200 -13.34 2.01 -23.19
N CYS A 201 -13.05 3.30 -23.32
CA CYS A 201 -13.02 4.00 -24.61
C CYS A 201 -12.02 3.35 -25.58
N SER A 202 -10.79 3.09 -25.14
CA SER A 202 -9.77 2.41 -25.94
C SER A 202 -10.22 1.02 -26.39
N ASN A 203 -10.83 0.24 -25.50
CA ASN A 203 -11.30 -1.11 -25.83
C ASN A 203 -12.49 -1.08 -26.80
N ILE A 204 -13.45 -0.15 -26.66
CA ILE A 204 -14.51 0.05 -27.65
C ILE A 204 -13.92 0.38 -29.03
N LEU A 205 -12.96 1.30 -29.11
CA LEU A 205 -12.33 1.69 -30.37
C LEU A 205 -11.46 0.56 -30.98
N ILE A 206 -10.81 -0.28 -30.16
CA ILE A 206 -10.11 -1.47 -30.67
C ILE A 206 -11.12 -2.43 -31.33
N GLY A 207 -12.27 -2.64 -30.67
CA GLY A 207 -13.37 -3.46 -31.18
C GLY A 207 -13.92 -2.93 -32.52
N TYR A 208 -14.10 -1.62 -32.61
CA TYR A 208 -14.47 -0.92 -33.84
C TYR A 208 -13.46 -1.17 -34.96
N ASN A 209 -12.16 -1.07 -34.69
CA ASN A 209 -11.11 -1.20 -35.71
C ASN A 209 -11.00 -2.63 -36.29
N ILE A 210 -11.28 -3.66 -35.49
CA ILE A 210 -11.19 -5.06 -35.94
C ILE A 210 -12.51 -5.59 -36.51
N ARG A 211 -13.55 -4.75 -36.65
CA ARG A 211 -14.84 -5.17 -37.20
C ARG A 211 -14.69 -5.69 -38.63
N GLY A 212 -15.50 -6.67 -39.02
CA GLY A 212 -15.47 -7.25 -40.37
C GLY A 212 -14.30 -8.21 -40.69
N THR A 213 -13.23 -8.24 -39.88
CA THR A 213 -12.13 -9.20 -40.09
C THR A 213 -12.55 -10.65 -39.81
N LYS A 214 -12.38 -11.54 -40.80
CA LYS A 214 -12.57 -12.99 -40.64
C LYS A 214 -11.25 -13.63 -40.18
N GLY A 215 -11.22 -14.23 -38.99
CA GLY A 215 -10.16 -15.18 -38.61
C GLY A 215 -9.15 -14.78 -37.51
N LYS A 216 -9.24 -13.60 -36.88
CA LYS A 216 -8.30 -13.17 -35.82
C LYS A 216 -9.00 -12.61 -34.57
N ASN A 217 -10.07 -13.27 -34.12
CA ASN A 217 -10.85 -12.84 -32.96
C ASN A 217 -10.05 -12.80 -31.66
N TRP A 218 -8.98 -13.59 -31.51
CA TRP A 218 -8.19 -13.63 -30.26
C TRP A 218 -7.42 -12.32 -29.99
N LEU A 219 -7.07 -11.54 -31.03
CA LEU A 219 -6.36 -10.27 -30.87
C LEU A 219 -7.18 -9.22 -30.10
N ILE A 220 -8.52 -9.33 -30.08
CA ILE A 220 -9.40 -8.44 -29.32
C ILE A 220 -9.15 -8.52 -27.80
N LEU A 221 -8.56 -9.63 -27.34
CA LEU A 221 -8.31 -9.87 -25.92
C LEU A 221 -6.98 -9.28 -25.44
N ILE A 222 -6.04 -8.96 -26.34
CA ILE A 222 -4.70 -8.52 -25.95
C ILE A 222 -4.77 -7.20 -25.16
N LEU A 223 -5.47 -6.19 -25.70
CA LEU A 223 -5.59 -4.90 -25.02
C LEU A 223 -6.34 -5.00 -23.68
N PRO A 224 -7.53 -5.63 -23.59
CA PRO A 224 -8.18 -5.87 -22.30
C PRO A 224 -7.27 -6.57 -21.30
N SER A 225 -6.53 -7.60 -21.70
CA SER A 225 -5.62 -8.33 -20.81
C SER A 225 -4.49 -7.45 -20.28
N LEU A 226 -3.79 -6.72 -21.17
CA LEU A 226 -2.68 -5.85 -20.77
C LEU A 226 -3.13 -4.69 -19.89
N THR A 227 -4.26 -4.05 -20.23
CA THR A 227 -4.81 -2.97 -19.42
C THR A 227 -5.28 -3.46 -18.05
N THR A 228 -5.96 -4.62 -17.99
CA THR A 228 -6.37 -5.21 -16.71
C THR A 228 -5.17 -5.55 -15.85
N LEU A 229 -4.13 -6.17 -16.43
CA LEU A 229 -2.90 -6.50 -15.70
C LEU A 229 -2.22 -5.24 -15.13
N ALA A 230 -2.15 -4.16 -15.92
CA ALA A 230 -1.58 -2.89 -15.47
C ALA A 230 -2.39 -2.27 -14.32
N LEU A 231 -3.72 -2.22 -14.44
CA LEU A 231 -4.60 -1.71 -13.37
C LEU A 231 -4.54 -2.57 -12.11
N PHE A 232 -4.41 -3.88 -12.26
CA PHE A 232 -4.25 -4.80 -11.14
C PHE A 232 -2.94 -4.58 -10.39
N MET A 233 -1.82 -4.45 -11.10
CA MET A 233 -0.54 -4.11 -10.47
C MET A 233 -0.61 -2.78 -9.72
N ILE A 234 -1.28 -1.78 -10.27
CA ILE A 234 -1.51 -0.50 -9.60
C ILE A 234 -2.32 -0.70 -8.31
N ALA A 235 -3.42 -1.45 -8.36
CA ALA A 235 -4.25 -1.72 -7.19
C ALA A 235 -3.47 -2.45 -6.09
N GLU A 236 -2.75 -3.53 -6.45
CA GLU A 236 -1.97 -4.32 -5.50
C GLU A 236 -0.90 -3.51 -4.78
N ILE A 237 -0.28 -2.52 -5.43
CA ILE A 237 0.74 -1.67 -4.81
C ILE A 237 0.11 -0.55 -3.97
N ASP A 238 -1.04 0.00 -4.38
CA ASP A 238 -1.71 1.09 -3.66
C ASP A 238 -2.38 0.63 -2.37
N VAL A 239 -2.85 -0.63 -2.29
CA VAL A 239 -3.50 -1.16 -1.08
C VAL A 239 -2.51 -1.18 0.11
N PRO A 240 -2.85 -0.52 1.24
CA PRO A 240 -1.97 -0.52 2.41
C PRO A 240 -2.13 -1.81 3.24
N GLY A 241 -1.03 -2.48 3.58
CA GLY A 241 -1.06 -3.58 4.55
C GLY A 241 -1.74 -4.88 4.08
N GLU A 242 -2.27 -4.93 2.86
CA GLU A 242 -2.92 -6.11 2.27
C GLU A 242 -2.49 -6.31 0.82
N GLY A 243 -2.92 -7.41 0.21
CA GLY A 243 -2.54 -7.80 -1.15
C GLY A 243 -1.25 -8.62 -1.21
N MET A 244 -0.85 -9.02 -2.41
CA MET A 244 0.38 -9.79 -2.61
C MET A 244 1.64 -8.92 -2.45
N ILE A 245 1.52 -7.62 -2.67
CA ILE A 245 2.62 -6.65 -2.59
C ILE A 245 2.36 -5.70 -1.43
N HIS A 246 2.70 -6.13 -0.22
CA HIS A 246 2.57 -5.31 1.00
C HIS A 246 3.91 -5.25 1.75
N VAL A 247 4.01 -4.28 2.66
CA VAL A 247 5.19 -4.11 3.52
C VAL A 247 5.11 -5.11 4.67
N THR A 248 6.13 -5.96 4.78
CA THR A 248 6.36 -6.89 5.90
C THR A 248 7.26 -6.24 6.96
N PRO A 249 7.21 -6.70 8.23
CA PRO A 249 8.00 -6.11 9.32
C PRO A 249 9.46 -6.59 9.32
N ASP A 250 10.15 -6.45 8.19
CA ASP A 250 11.49 -7.02 8.01
C ASP A 250 12.52 -6.35 8.93
N ASP A 251 12.56 -5.01 9.00
CA ASP A 251 13.51 -4.29 9.86
C ASP A 251 13.20 -4.47 11.35
N LEU A 252 11.91 -4.54 11.71
CA LEU A 252 11.48 -4.84 13.08
C LEU A 252 11.86 -6.26 13.52
N ILE A 253 11.73 -7.26 12.63
CA ILE A 253 12.16 -8.64 12.91
C ILE A 253 13.68 -8.69 13.08
N LEU A 254 14.44 -8.07 12.18
CA LEU A 254 15.90 -7.99 12.28
C LEU A 254 16.33 -7.33 13.60
N LEU A 255 15.66 -6.26 14.00
CA LEU A 255 15.91 -5.60 15.29
C LEU A 255 15.60 -6.53 16.47
N GLN A 256 14.50 -7.28 16.43
CA GLN A 256 14.14 -8.22 17.49
C GLN A 256 15.23 -9.29 17.66
N GLU A 257 15.72 -9.86 16.55
CA GLU A 257 16.78 -10.86 16.56
C GLU A 257 18.07 -10.30 17.18
N PHE A 258 18.44 -9.11 16.74
CA PHE A 258 19.63 -8.41 17.18
C PHE A 258 19.62 -8.05 18.67
N LEU A 259 18.49 -7.53 19.19
CA LEU A 259 18.38 -7.08 20.58
C LEU A 259 18.18 -8.22 21.57
N PHE A 260 17.39 -9.24 21.22
CA PHE A 260 16.88 -10.21 22.21
C PHE A 260 17.32 -11.66 21.96
N ARG A 261 17.74 -12.01 20.74
CA ARG A 261 18.04 -13.40 20.37
C ARG A 261 19.54 -13.67 20.33
N ASP A 262 20.30 -12.76 19.72
CA ASP A 262 21.75 -12.92 19.57
C ASP A 262 22.55 -12.39 20.76
N GLY A 263 21.89 -11.69 21.70
CA GLY A 263 22.54 -11.07 22.85
C GLY A 263 23.65 -10.08 22.48
N ALA A 264 23.69 -9.64 21.21
CA ALA A 264 24.84 -8.96 20.62
C ALA A 264 25.15 -7.59 21.28
N TRP A 265 24.18 -6.99 21.96
CA TRP A 265 24.35 -5.69 22.63
C TRP A 265 24.60 -5.76 24.13
N LEU A 266 24.23 -6.86 24.78
CA LEU A 266 24.57 -7.09 26.18
C LEU A 266 25.68 -8.12 26.19
N GLY A 267 26.91 -7.64 25.99
CA GLY A 267 28.10 -8.43 26.24
C GLY A 267 27.96 -9.19 27.55
N LYS A 268 27.74 -10.50 27.45
CA LYS A 268 28.12 -11.42 28.50
C LYS A 268 29.63 -11.37 28.66
#